data_AF-A0A2G1VHT3-F1
#
_entry.id   AF-A0A2G1VHT3-F1
#
_cell.length_a   1.000
_cell.length_b   1.000
_cell.length_c   1.000
_cell.angle_alpha   90.00
_cell.angle_beta   90.00
_cell.angle_gamma   90.00
#
_symmetry.space_group_name_H-M   'P 1'
#
loop_
_entity.id
_entity.type
_entity.pdbx_description
1 polymer ?
#
loop_
_entity_poly.entity_id
_entity_poly.type
_entity_poly.pdbx_seq_one_letter_code
_entity_poly.pdbx_strand_id
1 'polypeptide(L)'
;MSKLRSIGTVVGLAALLASPVASANLLINGGFEQSPELTQAGGGWGFFDPSQVNGWDSEDNNIEIWNTGFNGVTAFEGKQFAELNAHPETGKAFTLFQDIVTTIGKSYELTFAYRARSGQESFDVNAGNLNVNVSNTNTNSWSIYSAMFTASSEQTRLMFTSVDPDTETLGNFLDKVSIIAKVPEPGTLALLGLGLAGLGVSRRRRS
;
A
#
# COMPACT_ATOMS: atom_id res chain seq x y z
N MET A 1 -54.49 -2.36 52.54
CA MET A 1 -53.68 -3.47 51.98
C MET A 1 -53.74 -3.44 50.46
N SER A 2 -52.73 -2.91 49.78
CA SER A 2 -52.11 -3.51 48.58
C SER A 2 -50.92 -2.62 48.20
N LYS A 3 -49.73 -3.23 48.14
CA LYS A 3 -48.45 -2.54 47.89
C LYS A 3 -48.24 -2.41 46.39
N LEU A 4 -47.87 -1.22 45.93
CA LEU A 4 -47.41 -0.95 44.57
C LEU A 4 -46.21 -1.87 44.24
N ARG A 5 -46.29 -2.56 43.10
CA ARG A 5 -45.17 -3.32 42.53
C ARG A 5 -44.26 -2.34 41.78
N SER A 6 -43.04 -2.14 42.28
CA SER A 6 -41.98 -1.43 41.58
C SER A 6 -41.44 -2.32 40.46
N ILE A 7 -41.54 -1.87 39.21
CA ILE A 7 -40.93 -2.51 38.04
C ILE A 7 -39.53 -1.91 37.88
N GLY A 8 -38.51 -2.64 38.34
CA GLY A 8 -37.12 -2.29 38.10
C GLY A 8 -36.77 -2.42 36.62
N THR A 9 -36.38 -1.32 35.98
CA THR A 9 -35.89 -1.32 34.60
C THR A 9 -34.40 -1.63 34.62
N VAL A 10 -34.00 -2.81 34.17
CA VAL A 10 -32.59 -3.15 33.94
C VAL A 10 -32.17 -2.53 32.60
N VAL A 11 -31.29 -1.53 32.63
CA VAL A 11 -30.61 -1.01 31.43
C VAL A 11 -29.35 -1.85 31.24
N GLY A 12 -29.38 -2.80 30.32
CA GLY A 12 -28.20 -3.52 29.86
C GLY A 12 -27.41 -2.64 28.88
N LEU A 13 -26.25 -2.14 29.31
CA LEU A 13 -25.33 -1.43 28.44
C LEU A 13 -24.51 -2.44 27.64
N ALA A 14 -24.92 -2.73 26.40
CA ALA A 14 -24.11 -3.53 25.48
C ALA A 14 -23.06 -2.62 24.82
N ALA A 15 -21.80 -2.76 25.22
CA ALA A 15 -20.69 -2.10 24.55
C ALA A 15 -20.44 -2.78 23.19
N LEU A 16 -20.83 -2.13 22.08
CA LEU A 16 -20.42 -2.55 20.74
C LEU A 16 -18.95 -2.16 20.54
N LEU A 17 -18.05 -3.14 20.68
CA LEU A 17 -16.66 -3.00 20.24
C LEU A 17 -16.64 -3.08 18.71
N ALA A 18 -16.63 -1.94 18.04
CA ALA A 18 -16.28 -1.88 16.62
C ALA A 18 -14.77 -2.20 16.51
N SER A 19 -14.45 -3.43 16.10
CA SER A 19 -13.07 -3.77 15.78
C SER A 19 -12.72 -3.12 14.44
N PRO A 20 -11.59 -2.40 14.31
CA PRO A 20 -11.12 -1.97 13.01
C PRO A 20 -10.87 -3.22 12.17
N VAL A 21 -11.48 -3.31 10.98
CA VAL A 21 -11.13 -4.34 10.02
C VAL A 21 -9.75 -3.99 9.50
N ALA A 22 -8.71 -4.64 10.02
CA ALA A 22 -7.37 -4.52 9.48
C ALA A 22 -7.37 -5.15 8.08
N SER A 23 -7.03 -4.37 7.06
CA SER A 23 -6.82 -4.87 5.70
C SER A 23 -5.35 -5.21 5.56
N ALA A 24 -5.04 -6.44 5.18
CA ALA A 24 -3.66 -6.88 4.95
C ALA A 24 -3.16 -6.31 3.62
N ASN A 25 -1.85 -6.03 3.54
CA ASN A 25 -1.21 -5.71 2.28
C ASN A 25 -1.36 -6.91 1.32
N LEU A 26 -1.86 -6.66 0.12
CA LEU A 26 -2.03 -7.66 -0.92
C LEU A 26 -0.71 -7.99 -1.63
N LEU A 27 0.29 -7.11 -1.51
CA LEU A 27 1.61 -7.33 -2.09
C LEU A 27 2.45 -8.23 -1.21
N ILE A 28 3.17 -9.14 -1.86
CA ILE A 28 4.31 -9.87 -1.30
C ILE A 28 5.53 -8.94 -1.35
N ASN A 29 6.30 -8.91 -0.28
CA ASN A 29 7.57 -8.18 -0.20
C ASN A 29 7.49 -6.69 -0.59
N GLY A 30 6.42 -5.99 -0.18
CA GLY A 30 6.22 -4.59 -0.56
C GLY A 30 7.30 -3.62 -0.06
N GLY A 31 7.98 -3.94 1.05
CA GLY A 31 9.14 -3.19 1.55
C GLY A 31 10.48 -3.77 1.13
N PHE A 32 10.51 -4.72 0.19
CA PHE A 32 11.71 -5.37 -0.31
C PHE A 32 12.56 -6.13 0.73
N GLU A 33 12.15 -6.24 1.99
CA GLU A 33 12.87 -6.89 3.11
C GLU A 33 13.08 -8.41 3.03
N GLN A 34 12.49 -9.09 2.04
CA GLN A 34 12.66 -10.52 1.80
C GLN A 34 13.74 -10.77 0.75
N SER A 35 14.00 -12.05 0.42
CA SER A 35 15.03 -12.40 -0.56
C SER A 35 14.96 -11.56 -1.85
N PRO A 36 16.11 -11.04 -2.33
CA PRO A 36 17.46 -11.26 -1.82
C PRO A 36 17.76 -10.46 -0.54
N GLU A 37 18.34 -11.09 0.48
CA GLU A 37 18.84 -10.36 1.65
C GLU A 37 20.26 -9.87 1.36
N LEU A 38 20.42 -8.55 1.21
CA LEU A 38 21.75 -7.97 1.02
C LEU A 38 22.51 -7.92 2.34
N THR A 39 23.77 -8.35 2.33
CA THR A 39 24.69 -8.08 3.44
C THR A 39 25.55 -6.87 3.10
N GLN A 40 25.85 -6.02 4.09
CA GLN A 40 26.70 -4.84 3.90
C GLN A 40 28.12 -5.21 3.42
N ALA A 41 28.56 -6.46 3.65
CA ALA A 41 29.85 -6.98 3.19
C ALA A 41 29.98 -7.07 1.66
N GLY A 42 28.88 -7.01 0.91
CA GLY A 42 28.85 -7.08 -0.57
C GLY A 42 28.86 -5.73 -1.29
N GLY A 43 29.07 -4.61 -0.60
CA GLY A 43 29.08 -3.27 -1.19
C GLY A 43 27.77 -2.49 -1.03
N GLY A 44 26.75 -3.08 -0.42
CA GLY A 44 25.53 -2.38 -0.01
C GLY A 44 24.44 -2.24 -1.08
N TRP A 45 24.61 -2.84 -2.26
CA TRP A 45 23.60 -2.89 -3.32
C TRP A 45 23.86 -4.09 -4.24
N GLY A 46 22.89 -4.43 -5.09
CA GLY A 46 23.05 -5.41 -6.16
C GLY A 46 21.84 -5.46 -7.09
N PHE A 47 22.04 -5.98 -8.30
CA PHE A 47 20.96 -6.28 -9.24
C PHE A 47 20.73 -7.79 -9.34
N PHE A 48 19.48 -8.17 -9.52
CA PHE A 48 19.03 -9.55 -9.44
C PHE A 48 18.12 -9.89 -10.60
N ASP A 49 18.23 -11.13 -11.07
CA ASP A 49 17.20 -11.65 -11.97
C ASP A 49 15.85 -11.60 -11.25
N PRO A 50 14.74 -11.25 -11.93
CA PRO A 50 13.45 -11.08 -11.27
C PRO A 50 13.00 -12.31 -10.48
N SER A 51 13.37 -13.53 -10.93
CA SER A 51 13.07 -14.78 -10.22
C SER A 51 13.70 -14.89 -8.82
N GLN A 52 14.67 -14.02 -8.49
CA GLN A 52 15.36 -13.98 -7.21
C GLN A 52 14.75 -12.98 -6.23
N VAL A 53 13.93 -12.03 -6.71
CA VAL A 53 13.29 -11.01 -5.87
C VAL A 53 11.88 -11.45 -5.54
N ASN A 54 11.66 -11.85 -4.28
CA ASN A 54 10.39 -12.46 -3.91
C ASN A 54 9.22 -11.51 -4.18
N GLY A 55 8.25 -11.97 -4.98
CA GLY A 55 7.02 -11.24 -5.31
C GLY A 55 7.14 -10.16 -6.38
N TRP A 56 8.35 -9.82 -6.86
CA TRP A 56 8.52 -8.75 -7.84
C TRP A 56 9.06 -9.28 -9.16
N ASP A 57 8.57 -8.70 -10.25
CA ASP A 57 8.96 -9.08 -11.60
C ASP A 57 9.20 -7.83 -12.46
N SER A 58 9.79 -8.01 -13.64
CA SER A 58 10.08 -6.96 -14.63
C SER A 58 10.15 -7.56 -16.03
N GLU A 59 9.91 -6.76 -17.06
CA GLU A 59 9.77 -7.26 -18.44
C GLU A 59 11.12 -7.59 -19.08
N ASP A 60 12.03 -6.62 -19.12
CA ASP A 60 13.31 -6.71 -19.85
C ASP A 60 14.52 -6.26 -19.01
N ASN A 61 14.34 -6.05 -17.71
CA ASN A 61 15.39 -5.58 -16.79
C ASN A 61 15.52 -6.49 -15.56
N ASN A 62 16.69 -6.43 -14.92
CA ASN A 62 16.91 -6.91 -13.56
C ASN A 62 16.29 -5.95 -12.55
N ILE A 63 16.14 -6.40 -11.31
CA ILE A 63 15.68 -5.59 -10.19
C ILE A 63 16.89 -5.22 -9.32
N GLU A 64 17.09 -3.93 -9.08
CA GLU A 64 18.17 -3.43 -8.23
C GLU A 64 17.67 -3.15 -6.81
N ILE A 65 18.39 -3.68 -5.82
CA ILE A 65 18.10 -3.54 -4.40
C ILE A 65 19.29 -2.85 -3.72
N TRP A 66 18.99 -1.91 -2.83
CA TRP A 66 19.96 -1.16 -2.02
C TRP A 66 19.76 -1.48 -0.55
N ASN A 67 20.86 -1.71 0.17
CA ASN A 67 20.85 -1.73 1.63
C ASN A 67 20.76 -0.31 2.18
N THR A 68 20.05 -0.19 3.31
CA THR A 68 19.97 1.03 4.09
C THR A 68 21.37 1.53 4.46
N GLY A 69 21.59 2.83 4.24
CA GLY A 69 22.86 3.53 4.44
C GLY A 69 23.82 3.47 3.26
N PHE A 70 23.56 2.67 2.21
CA PHE A 70 24.41 2.69 1.01
C PHE A 70 24.34 4.06 0.33
N ASN A 71 25.52 4.63 0.00
CA ASN A 71 25.68 6.03 -0.44
C ASN A 71 24.97 7.07 0.45
N GLY A 72 24.84 6.79 1.75
CA GLY A 72 24.16 7.68 2.70
C GLY A 72 22.64 7.69 2.58
N VAL A 73 22.05 6.77 1.82
CA VAL A 73 20.60 6.65 1.66
C VAL A 73 20.04 5.70 2.70
N THR A 74 19.36 6.23 3.71
CA THR A 74 18.58 5.41 4.65
C THR A 74 17.28 4.95 3.98
N ALA A 75 16.96 3.66 4.09
CA ALA A 75 15.68 3.10 3.65
C ALA A 75 14.49 3.79 4.34
N PHE A 76 13.32 3.83 3.70
CA PHE A 76 12.12 4.38 4.34
C PHE A 76 11.63 3.46 5.45
N GLU A 77 11.66 2.16 5.19
CA GLU A 77 11.38 1.10 6.14
C GLU A 77 12.50 0.06 6.11
N GLY A 78 12.70 -0.64 7.23
CA GLY A 78 13.53 -1.84 7.23
C GLY A 78 15.01 -1.58 6.91
N LYS A 79 15.57 -2.49 6.12
CA LYS A 79 17.00 -2.61 5.82
C LYS A 79 17.32 -2.47 4.35
N GLN A 80 16.35 -2.53 3.44
CA GLN A 80 16.59 -2.43 2.01
C GLN A 80 15.41 -1.83 1.25
N PHE A 81 15.67 -1.34 0.04
CA PHE A 81 14.68 -0.73 -0.84
C PHE A 81 15.08 -0.96 -2.31
N ALA A 82 14.15 -0.73 -3.24
CA ALA A 82 14.40 -0.93 -4.66
C ALA A 82 14.78 0.35 -5.39
N GLU A 83 15.49 0.18 -6.50
CA GLU A 83 15.69 1.20 -7.53
C GLU A 83 15.02 0.73 -8.83
N LEU A 84 14.15 1.56 -9.41
CA LEU A 84 13.42 1.21 -10.63
C LEU A 84 14.32 1.26 -11.87
N ASN A 85 15.11 2.33 -12.04
CA ASN A 85 16.05 2.46 -13.17
C ASN A 85 17.31 1.62 -12.92
N ALA A 86 17.13 0.30 -12.93
CA ALA A 86 18.11 -0.69 -12.52
C ALA A 86 19.13 -1.01 -13.64
N HIS A 87 19.21 -2.28 -14.05
CA HIS A 87 20.17 -2.83 -15.02
C HIS A 87 19.48 -3.91 -15.87
N PRO A 88 19.95 -4.25 -17.07
CA PRO A 88 20.90 -3.49 -17.87
C PRO A 88 20.19 -2.31 -18.56
N GLU A 89 20.99 -1.38 -19.07
CA GLU A 89 20.51 -0.40 -20.04
C GLU A 89 20.13 -1.14 -21.35
N THR A 90 18.84 -1.34 -21.58
CA THR A 90 18.33 -2.06 -22.77
C THR A 90 17.85 -1.13 -23.89
N GLY A 91 17.85 0.18 -23.65
CA GLY A 91 17.20 1.16 -24.53
C GLY A 91 15.66 1.12 -24.47
N LYS A 92 15.10 0.50 -23.43
CA LYS A 92 13.66 0.48 -23.11
C LYS A 92 13.44 1.05 -21.70
N ALA A 93 12.21 1.49 -21.43
CA ALA A 93 11.78 1.86 -20.09
C ALA A 93 11.98 0.67 -19.12
N PHE A 94 12.46 0.97 -17.93
CA PHE A 94 12.54 0.02 -16.82
C PHE A 94 11.14 -0.23 -16.25
N THR A 95 10.91 -1.46 -15.85
CA THR A 95 9.65 -1.90 -15.26
C THR A 95 9.87 -2.58 -13.92
N LEU A 96 8.88 -2.48 -13.05
CA LEU A 96 8.79 -3.24 -11.81
C LEU A 96 7.31 -3.49 -11.52
N PHE A 97 6.91 -4.76 -11.37
CA PHE A 97 5.50 -5.09 -11.18
C PHE A 97 5.23 -6.29 -10.28
N GLN A 98 3.97 -6.36 -9.82
CA GLN A 98 3.40 -7.53 -9.18
C GLN A 98 1.93 -7.65 -9.58
N ASP A 99 1.49 -8.87 -9.86
CA ASP A 99 0.09 -9.19 -10.11
C ASP A 99 -0.59 -9.60 -8.80
N ILE A 100 -1.64 -8.88 -8.42
CA ILE A 100 -2.42 -9.14 -7.20
C ILE A 100 -3.82 -9.65 -7.52
N VAL A 101 -4.33 -10.55 -6.69
CA VAL A 101 -5.73 -10.99 -6.78
C VAL A 101 -6.63 -9.88 -6.27
N THR A 102 -7.58 -9.47 -7.11
CA THR A 102 -8.54 -8.40 -6.84
C THR A 102 -9.97 -8.87 -7.13
N THR A 103 -10.94 -8.01 -6.85
CA THR A 103 -12.36 -8.29 -7.08
C THR A 103 -12.93 -7.16 -7.91
N ILE A 104 -13.54 -7.52 -9.04
CA ILE A 104 -14.14 -6.57 -9.98
C ILE A 104 -15.07 -5.59 -9.24
N GLY A 105 -14.88 -4.30 -9.48
CA GLY A 105 -15.67 -3.22 -8.89
C GLY A 105 -15.32 -2.87 -7.44
N LYS A 106 -14.35 -3.54 -6.80
CA LYS A 106 -13.83 -3.13 -5.48
C LYS A 106 -12.75 -2.06 -5.63
N SER A 107 -12.70 -1.17 -4.65
CA SER A 107 -11.68 -0.14 -4.56
C SER A 107 -10.55 -0.55 -3.61
N TYR A 108 -9.35 -0.13 -3.97
CA TYR A 108 -8.11 -0.44 -3.28
C TYR A 108 -7.31 0.85 -3.12
N GLU A 109 -6.58 0.97 -2.03
CA GLU A 109 -5.63 2.05 -1.80
C GLU A 109 -4.22 1.55 -2.08
N LEU A 110 -3.53 2.20 -3.01
CA LEU A 110 -2.10 2.04 -3.27
C LEU A 110 -1.35 3.11 -2.49
N THR A 111 -0.28 2.71 -1.79
CA THR A 111 0.69 3.61 -1.18
C THR A 111 2.11 3.13 -1.44
N PHE A 112 3.06 4.05 -1.55
CA PHE A 112 4.49 3.74 -1.59
C PHE A 112 5.33 4.94 -1.15
N ALA A 113 6.52 4.69 -0.64
CA ALA A 113 7.54 5.71 -0.43
C ALA A 113 8.34 5.89 -1.72
N TYR A 114 8.54 7.15 -2.12
CA TYR A 114 9.31 7.53 -3.29
C TYR A 114 10.33 8.62 -2.93
N ARG A 115 11.57 8.41 -3.33
CA ARG A 115 12.66 9.39 -3.29
C ARG A 115 13.37 9.41 -4.64
N ALA A 116 13.65 10.61 -5.17
CA ALA A 116 14.51 10.72 -6.34
C ALA A 116 15.96 10.43 -5.94
N ARG A 117 16.76 9.82 -6.81
CA ARG A 117 18.16 9.51 -6.54
C ARG A 117 19.05 10.73 -6.73
N SER A 118 18.96 11.41 -7.87
CA SER A 118 19.98 12.37 -8.30
C SER A 118 19.47 13.66 -8.93
N GLY A 119 18.16 13.81 -9.11
CA GLY A 119 17.59 15.02 -9.68
C GLY A 119 16.07 14.96 -9.77
N GLN A 120 15.54 15.56 -10.83
CA GLN A 120 14.16 15.31 -11.22
C GLN A 120 14.07 13.93 -11.84
N GLU A 121 13.17 13.11 -11.32
CA GLU A 121 12.93 11.76 -11.80
C GLU A 121 11.43 11.49 -11.80
N SER A 122 10.97 10.61 -12.70
CA SER A 122 9.57 10.23 -12.78
C SER A 122 9.36 8.83 -13.35
N PHE A 123 8.20 8.27 -13.03
CA PHE A 123 7.69 7.02 -13.57
C PHE A 123 6.17 7.05 -13.65
N ASP A 124 5.61 6.24 -14.54
CA ASP A 124 4.19 5.96 -14.59
C ASP A 124 3.81 4.84 -13.61
N VAL A 125 2.62 4.96 -13.01
CA VAL A 125 2.03 3.94 -12.15
C VAL A 125 0.69 3.51 -12.73
N ASN A 126 0.53 2.20 -12.92
CA ASN A 126 -0.71 1.59 -13.39
C ASN A 126 -1.23 0.53 -12.42
N ALA A 127 -2.53 0.61 -12.10
CA ALA A 127 -3.25 -0.41 -11.35
C ALA A 127 -4.76 -0.28 -11.59
N GLY A 128 -5.39 -1.27 -12.22
CA GLY A 128 -6.82 -1.23 -12.52
C GLY A 128 -7.17 -0.02 -13.41
N ASN A 129 -7.95 0.93 -12.87
CA ASN A 129 -8.27 2.18 -13.56
C ASN A 129 -7.29 3.34 -13.28
N LEU A 130 -6.26 3.13 -12.45
CA LEU A 130 -5.22 4.12 -12.19
C LEU A 130 -4.18 4.14 -13.32
N ASN A 131 -3.92 5.32 -13.85
CA ASN A 131 -2.82 5.63 -14.75
C ASN A 131 -2.37 7.05 -14.44
N VAL A 132 -1.19 7.20 -13.84
CA VAL A 132 -0.65 8.49 -13.42
C VAL A 132 0.86 8.53 -13.64
N ASN A 133 1.38 9.71 -13.94
CA ASN A 133 2.81 9.99 -13.84
C ASN A 133 3.13 10.54 -12.45
N VAL A 134 4.14 9.99 -11.80
CA VAL A 134 4.62 10.42 -10.48
C VAL A 134 6.04 10.95 -10.63
N SER A 135 6.23 12.22 -10.30
CA SER A 135 7.53 12.90 -10.36
C SER A 135 7.98 13.35 -8.98
N ASN A 136 9.30 13.38 -8.77
CA ASN A 136 9.91 13.88 -7.56
C ASN A 136 11.29 14.48 -7.89
N THR A 137 11.67 15.50 -7.14
CA THR A 137 12.98 16.17 -7.23
C THR A 137 13.75 16.08 -5.92
N ASN A 138 13.14 15.53 -4.88
CA ASN A 138 13.72 15.46 -3.56
C ASN A 138 14.67 14.27 -3.45
N THR A 139 15.95 14.58 -3.37
CA THR A 139 17.03 13.62 -3.20
C THR A 139 17.48 13.45 -1.75
N ASN A 140 16.84 14.10 -0.78
CA ASN A 140 17.26 14.07 0.63
C ASN A 140 16.25 13.40 1.56
N SER A 141 14.99 13.29 1.15
CA SER A 141 13.95 12.65 1.94
C SER A 141 12.95 11.91 1.08
N TRP A 142 12.39 10.86 1.65
CA TRP A 142 11.27 10.12 1.09
C TRP A 142 9.97 10.90 1.19
N SER A 143 9.13 10.78 0.17
CA SER A 143 7.75 11.25 0.13
C SER A 143 6.82 10.05 0.03
N ILE A 144 5.65 10.11 0.67
CA ILE A 144 4.62 9.08 0.49
C ILE A 144 3.68 9.48 -0.63
N TYR A 145 3.52 8.59 -1.61
CA TYR A 145 2.44 8.65 -2.58
C TYR A 145 1.26 7.80 -2.09
N SER A 146 0.03 8.27 -2.33
CA SER A 146 -1.21 7.52 -2.10
C SER A 146 -2.21 7.78 -3.21
N ALA A 147 -2.85 6.72 -3.70
CA ALA A 147 -3.92 6.80 -4.67
C ALA A 147 -4.95 5.68 -4.51
N MET A 148 -6.16 5.95 -4.97
CA MET A 148 -7.22 4.95 -5.06
C MET A 148 -7.31 4.40 -6.48
N PHE A 149 -7.54 3.09 -6.59
CA PHE A 149 -7.96 2.46 -7.84
C PHE A 149 -9.15 1.52 -7.62
N THR A 150 -9.88 1.24 -8.69
CA THR A 150 -10.96 0.26 -8.74
C THR A 150 -10.57 -0.85 -9.71
N ALA A 151 -10.66 -2.09 -9.26
CA ALA A 151 -10.31 -3.25 -10.08
C ALA A 151 -11.37 -3.49 -11.17
N SER A 152 -10.94 -3.73 -12.40
CA SER A 152 -11.77 -4.10 -13.55
C SER A 152 -11.72 -5.59 -13.88
N SER A 153 -10.85 -6.35 -13.19
CA SER A 153 -10.57 -7.78 -13.37
C SER A 153 -10.40 -8.47 -12.01
N GLU A 154 -10.33 -9.81 -11.99
CA GLU A 154 -10.02 -10.60 -10.79
C GLU A 154 -8.52 -10.65 -10.45
N GLN A 155 -7.68 -10.16 -11.36
CA GLN A 155 -6.25 -9.96 -11.16
C GLN A 155 -5.85 -8.60 -11.69
N THR A 156 -5.20 -7.79 -10.87
CA THR A 156 -4.71 -6.45 -11.23
C THR A 156 -3.19 -6.43 -11.17
N ARG A 157 -2.56 -5.99 -12.25
CA ARG A 157 -1.14 -5.66 -12.25
C ARG A 157 -0.93 -4.29 -11.62
N LEU A 158 -0.09 -4.21 -10.59
CA LEU A 158 0.58 -2.97 -10.22
C LEU A 158 1.86 -2.86 -11.05
N MET A 159 1.97 -1.86 -11.91
CA MET A 159 3.15 -1.62 -12.75
C MET A 159 3.73 -0.24 -12.46
N PHE A 160 5.05 -0.19 -12.27
CA PHE A 160 5.86 1.02 -12.33
C PHE A 160 6.67 0.99 -13.63
N THR A 161 6.68 2.09 -14.38
CA THR A 161 7.42 2.20 -15.65
C THR A 161 8.20 3.51 -15.67
N SER A 162 9.53 3.48 -15.83
CA SER A 162 10.35 4.70 -15.84
C SER A 162 9.97 5.66 -16.97
N VAL A 163 10.09 6.96 -16.70
CA VAL A 163 9.80 8.05 -17.66
C VAL A 163 10.92 9.07 -17.69
N ASP A 164 11.48 9.44 -16.54
CA ASP A 164 12.61 10.36 -16.43
C ASP A 164 13.59 9.86 -15.35
N PRO A 165 14.82 9.46 -15.72
CA PRO A 165 15.19 9.08 -17.08
C PRO A 165 14.35 7.88 -17.56
N ASP A 166 14.03 7.82 -18.86
CA ASP A 166 13.26 6.71 -19.46
C ASP A 166 14.12 5.44 -19.53
N THR A 167 15.20 5.48 -20.31
CA THR A 167 16.01 4.30 -20.64
C THR A 167 17.37 4.26 -19.95
N GLU A 168 17.78 5.36 -19.31
CA GLU A 168 19.07 5.45 -18.66
C GLU A 168 18.99 4.84 -17.24
N THR A 169 20.06 4.13 -16.86
CA THR A 169 20.17 3.57 -15.51
C THR A 169 20.29 4.68 -14.46
N LEU A 170 20.01 4.32 -13.22
CA LEU A 170 20.05 5.15 -12.02
C LEU A 170 18.84 6.09 -11.91
N GLY A 171 18.03 5.92 -10.86
CA GLY A 171 16.87 6.74 -10.57
C GLY A 171 15.71 5.96 -9.95
N ASN A 172 14.79 6.72 -9.37
CA ASN A 172 13.49 6.26 -8.91
C ASN A 172 13.56 5.22 -7.78
N PHE A 173 13.90 5.66 -6.56
CA PHE A 173 13.89 4.77 -5.39
C PHE A 173 12.49 4.52 -4.86
N LEU A 174 12.16 3.24 -4.66
CA LEU A 174 10.86 2.76 -4.21
C LEU A 174 11.01 1.94 -2.93
N ASP A 175 10.13 2.18 -1.96
CA ASP A 175 10.07 1.41 -0.72
C ASP A 175 8.63 1.38 -0.19
N LYS A 176 8.33 0.45 0.71
CA LYS A 176 7.04 0.31 1.41
C LYS A 176 5.83 0.39 0.49
N VAL A 177 5.86 -0.37 -0.60
CA VAL A 177 4.73 -0.48 -1.51
C VAL A 177 3.62 -1.30 -0.84
N SER A 178 2.41 -0.78 -0.82
CA SER A 178 1.27 -1.44 -0.20
C SER A 178 0.01 -1.21 -1.00
N ILE A 179 -0.73 -2.30 -1.22
CA ILE A 179 -2.11 -2.25 -1.71
C ILE A 179 -3.00 -2.88 -0.66
N ILE A 180 -4.00 -2.13 -0.20
CA ILE A 180 -5.01 -2.64 0.73
C ILE A 180 -6.41 -2.53 0.12
N ALA A 181 -7.23 -3.55 0.34
CA ALA A 181 -8.64 -3.49 -0.05
C ALA A 181 -9.36 -2.48 0.84
N LYS A 182 -10.09 -1.54 0.22
CA LYS A 182 -10.97 -0.63 0.95
C LYS A 182 -12.22 -1.39 1.37
N VAL A 183 -12.33 -1.67 2.66
CA VAL A 183 -13.54 -2.28 3.24
C VAL A 183 -14.59 -1.18 3.38
N PRO A 184 -15.82 -1.36 2.85
CA PRO A 184 -16.92 -0.45 3.15
C PRO A 184 -17.07 -0.33 4.67
N GLU A 185 -17.32 0.88 5.18
CA GLU A 185 -17.55 1.08 6.60
C GLU A 185 -18.53 0.02 7.13
N PRO A 186 -18.20 -0.70 8.22
CA PRO A 186 -19.04 -1.79 8.68
C PRO A 186 -20.48 -1.32 8.84
N GLY A 187 -21.44 -2.10 8.35
CA GLY A 187 -22.87 -1.86 8.58
C GLY A 187 -23.23 -1.69 10.06
N THR A 188 -22.32 -2.00 10.97
CA THR A 188 -22.31 -1.63 12.39
C THR A 188 -22.59 -0.14 12.63
N LEU A 189 -22.14 0.80 11.79
CA LEU A 189 -22.51 2.22 11.95
C LEU A 189 -23.99 2.46 11.64
N ALA A 190 -24.51 1.82 10.59
CA ALA A 190 -25.94 1.87 10.27
C ALA A 190 -26.78 1.19 11.37
N LEU A 191 -26.35 0.03 11.88
CA LEU A 191 -27.00 -0.68 12.97
C LEU A 191 -26.92 0.08 14.31
N LEU A 192 -25.80 0.74 14.60
CA LEU A 192 -25.66 1.62 15.75
C LEU A 192 -26.61 2.82 15.64
N GLY A 193 -26.67 3.44 14.46
CA GLY A 193 -27.62 4.52 14.17
C GLY A 193 -29.07 4.09 14.37
N LEU A 194 -29.45 2.93 13.83
CA LEU A 194 -30.79 2.34 14.02
C LEU A 194 -31.06 2.00 15.49
N GLY A 195 -30.08 1.44 16.21
CA GLY A 195 -30.18 1.13 17.62
C GLY A 195 -30.42 2.37 18.49
N LEU A 196 -29.65 3.43 18.27
CA LEU A 196 -29.82 4.71 18.96
C LEU A 196 -31.16 5.38 18.64
N ALA A 197 -31.60 5.34 17.38
CA ALA A 197 -32.90 5.84 16.97
C ALA A 197 -34.05 5.07 17.67
N GLY A 198 -33.96 3.74 17.71
CA GLY A 198 -34.91 2.88 18.42
C GLY A 198 -34.99 3.18 19.92
N LEU A 199 -33.84 3.36 20.57
CA LEU A 199 -33.77 3.77 21.98
C LEU A 199 -34.41 5.14 22.20
N GLY A 200 -34.16 6.10 21.32
CA GLY A 200 -34.76 7.44 21.38
C GLY A 200 -36.29 7.43 21.28
N VAL A 201 -36.84 6.64 20.35
CA VAL A 201 -38.29 6.46 20.19
C VAL A 201 -38.90 5.77 21.41
N SER A 202 -38.23 4.75 21.96
CA SER A 202 -38.71 4.03 23.14
C SER A 202 -38.81 4.92 24.39
N ARG A 203 -37.88 5.88 24.55
CA ARG A 203 -37.86 6.83 25.66
C ARG A 203 -39.02 7.82 25.58
N ARG A 204 -39.33 8.33 24.37
CA ARG A 204 -40.45 9.26 24.14
C ARG A 204 -41.82 8.64 24.39
N ARG A 205 -41.98 7.33 24.19
CA ARG A 205 -43.26 6.64 24.46
C ARG A 205 -43.50 6.32 25.93
N ARG A 206 -42.48 6.45 26.78
CA ARG A 206 -42.54 6.17 28.23
C ARG A 206 -42.58 7.45 29.09
N SER A 207 -42.41 8.63 28.48
CA SER A 207 -42.62 9.94 29.11
C SER A 207 -44.01 10.44 28.76
#